data_AF-A0A2J0M252-F1
#
_entry.id   AF-A0A2J0M252-F1
#
_cell.length_a   1.000
_cell.length_b   1.000
_cell.length_c   1.000
_cell.angle_alpha   90.00
_cell.angle_beta   90.00
_cell.angle_gamma   90.00
#
_symmetry.space_group_name_H-M   'P 1'
#
loop_
_entity.id
_entity.type
_entity.pdbx_description
1 polymer ?
#
loop_
_entity_poly.entity_id
_entity_poly.type
_entity_poly.pdbx_seq_one_letter_code
_entity_poly.pdbx_strand_id
1 'polypeptide(L)' 'FHIAKRILVEEYGVRGGENIIPSFYKDKKLFLSPRSSLWASEIYLTRVHLAERMNAVLGSEEIKEIKITQQM' A
#
# COMPACT_ATOMS: atom_id res chain seq x y z
N PHE A 1 -1.87 10.03 2.73
CA PHE A 1 -1.25 9.12 1.72
C PHE A 1 0.25 9.32 1.50
N HIS A 2 0.90 10.39 1.98
CA HIS A 2 2.34 10.62 1.77
C HIS A 2 3.22 9.46 2.25
N ILE A 3 2.98 8.96 3.48
CA ILE A 3 3.72 7.82 4.05
C ILE A 3 3.57 6.56 3.19
N ALA A 4 2.35 6.21 2.79
CA ALA A 4 2.12 5.05 1.93
C ALA A 4 2.92 5.16 0.62
N LYS A 5 2.89 6.31 -0.07
CA LYS A 5 3.67 6.52 -1.30
C LYS A 5 5.17 6.37 -1.06
N ARG A 6 5.68 6.96 0.02
CA ARG A 6 7.10 6.87 0.39
C ARG A 6 7.51 5.41 0.62
N ILE A 7 6.76 4.67 1.44
CA ILE A 7 7.04 3.25 1.71
C ILE A 7 6.98 2.43 0.42
N LEU A 8 6.01 2.68 -0.45
CA LEU A 8 5.93 1.97 -1.73
C LEU A 8 7.14 2.22 -2.64
N VAL A 9 7.71 3.44 -2.62
CA VAL A 9 8.96 3.74 -3.34
C VAL A 9 10.17 3.08 -2.67
N GLU A 10 10.22 3.03 -1.33
CA GLU A 10 11.31 2.37 -0.60
C GLU A 10 11.33 0.85 -0.86
N GLU A 11 10.16 0.19 -0.87
CA GLU A 11 10.03 -1.26 -1.03
C GLU A 11 10.14 -1.72 -2.49
N TYR A 12 9.56 -0.96 -3.43
CA TYR A 12 9.41 -1.40 -4.83
C TYR A 12 10.09 -0.47 -5.84
N GLY A 13 10.84 0.52 -5.36
CA GLY A 13 11.46 1.55 -6.17
C GLY A 13 10.45 2.50 -6.82
N VAL A 14 10.97 3.35 -7.70
CA VAL A 14 10.18 4.37 -8.44
C VAL A 14 9.01 3.72 -9.18
N ARG A 15 9.23 2.56 -9.82
CA ARG A 15 8.18 1.85 -10.57
C ARG A 15 7.01 1.43 -9.69
N GLY A 16 7.26 0.88 -8.50
CA GLY A 16 6.16 0.53 -7.60
C GLY A 16 5.43 1.76 -7.06
N GLY A 17 6.14 2.84 -6.73
CA GLY A 17 5.53 4.10 -6.29
C GLY A 17 4.61 4.75 -7.35
N GLU A 18 4.92 4.58 -8.63
CA GLU A 18 4.11 5.10 -9.75
C GLU A 18 2.92 4.19 -10.12
N ASN A 19 3.08 2.88 -9.91
CA ASN A 19 2.10 1.87 -10.33
C ASN A 19 1.18 1.40 -9.21
N ILE A 20 1.51 1.67 -7.95
CA ILE A 20 0.70 1.32 -6.78
C ILE A 20 0.16 2.62 -6.17
N ILE A 21 -1.11 2.91 -6.40
CA ILE A 21 -1.71 4.19 -6.01
C ILE A 21 -2.53 4.01 -4.73
N PRO A 22 -2.16 4.62 -3.60
CA PRO A 22 -3.04 4.68 -2.44
C PRO A 22 -4.30 5.48 -2.78
N SER A 23 -5.46 4.83 -2.74
CA SER A 23 -6.72 5.39 -3.25
C SER A 23 -7.62 5.89 -2.13
N PHE A 24 -7.77 5.13 -1.04
CA PHE A 24 -8.68 5.44 0.05
C PHE A 24 -8.17 4.91 1.39
N TYR A 25 -8.60 5.54 2.48
CA TYR A 25 -8.37 5.05 3.83
C TYR A 25 -9.62 5.25 4.68
N LYS A 26 -10.11 4.18 5.30
CA LYS A 26 -11.28 4.21 6.17
C LYS A 26 -11.26 3.01 7.12
N ASP A 27 -11.70 3.21 8.36
CA ASP A 27 -11.83 2.15 9.37
C ASP A 27 -10.55 1.32 9.55
N LYS A 28 -9.38 2.00 9.57
CA LYS A 28 -8.06 1.36 9.64
C LYS A 28 -7.69 0.47 8.45
N LYS A 29 -8.38 0.63 7.32
CA LYS A 29 -8.14 -0.09 6.07
C LYS A 29 -7.58 0.85 5.02
N LEU A 30 -6.40 0.52 4.50
CA LEU A 30 -5.78 1.24 3.39
C LEU A 30 -6.11 0.52 2.08
N PHE A 31 -6.66 1.26 1.12
CA PHE A 31 -6.97 0.76 -0.20
C PHE A 31 -5.87 1.20 -1.18
N LEU A 32 -5.35 0.23 -1.93
CA LEU A 32 -4.35 0.42 -2.97
C LEU A 32 -4.96 0.04 -4.32
N SER A 33 -4.76 0.90 -5.30
CA SER A 33 -5.14 0.73 -6.70
C SER A 33 -3.90 0.49 -7.55
N PRO A 34 -3.48 -0.78 -7.72
CA PRO A 34 -2.39 -1.13 -8.63
C PRO A 34 -2.84 -0.96 -10.10
N ARG A 35 -1.90 -0.52 -10.96
CA ARG A 35 -2.15 -0.35 -12.41
C ARG A 35 -2.15 -1.63 -13.22
N SER A 36 -1.72 -2.75 -12.64
CA SER A 36 -1.72 -4.06 -13.32
C SER A 36 -1.91 -5.21 -12.34
N SER A 37 -2.25 -6.39 -12.86
CA SER A 37 -2.39 -7.62 -12.09
C SER A 37 -1.08 -8.10 -11.45
N LEU A 38 0.06 -7.76 -12.05
CA LEU A 38 1.38 -8.04 -11.48
C LEU A 38 1.55 -7.33 -10.14
N TRP A 39 1.37 -6.02 -10.11
CA TRP A 39 1.46 -5.22 -8.90
C TRP A 39 0.39 -5.59 -7.87
N ALA A 40 -0.82 -5.95 -8.33
CA ALA A 40 -1.86 -6.47 -7.44
C ALA A 40 -1.40 -7.75 -6.73
N SER A 41 -0.79 -8.69 -7.46
CA SER A 41 -0.28 -9.94 -6.90
C SER A 41 0.85 -9.68 -5.90
N GLU A 42 1.79 -8.79 -6.24
CA GLU A 42 2.89 -8.41 -5.33
C GLU A 42 2.37 -7.81 -4.03
N ILE A 43 1.51 -6.78 -4.10
CA ILE A 43 0.89 -6.17 -2.91
C ILE A 43 0.15 -7.23 -2.11
N TYR A 44 -0.60 -8.11 -2.78
CA TYR A 44 -1.36 -9.14 -2.08
C TYR A 44 -0.42 -10.01 -1.25
N LEU A 45 0.72 -10.45 -1.80
CA LEU A 45 1.68 -11.30 -1.10
C LEU A 45 2.36 -10.57 0.08
N THR A 46 2.59 -9.26 -0.03
CA THR A 46 3.37 -8.48 0.94
C THR A 46 2.54 -7.56 1.83
N ARG A 47 1.20 -7.59 1.72
CA ARG A 47 0.27 -6.66 2.38
C ARG A 47 0.44 -6.54 3.89
N VAL A 48 0.78 -7.65 4.57
CA VAL A 48 1.00 -7.66 6.02
C VAL A 48 2.26 -6.88 6.36
N HIS A 49 3.36 -7.19 5.68
CA HIS A 49 4.63 -6.49 5.83
C HIS A 49 4.51 -4.99 5.54
N LEU A 50 3.78 -4.62 4.48
CA LEU A 50 3.54 -3.21 4.15
C LEU A 50 2.76 -2.48 5.26
N ALA A 51 1.73 -3.11 5.83
CA ALA A 51 0.97 -2.53 6.93
C ALA A 51 1.86 -2.30 8.17
N GLU A 52 2.67 -3.31 8.53
CA GLU A 52 3.63 -3.22 9.64
C GLU A 52 4.65 -2.11 9.42
N ARG A 53 5.24 -2.03 8.22
CA ARG A 53 6.24 -1.00 7.88
C ARG A 53 5.65 0.40 7.96
N MET A 54 4.43 0.59 7.46
CA MET A 54 3.74 1.88 7.53
C MET A 54 3.40 2.25 8.98
N ASN A 55 2.89 1.31 9.78
CA ASN A 55 2.60 1.54 11.20
C ASN A 55 3.87 1.86 12.01
N ALA A 56 4.98 1.20 11.71
CA ALA A 56 6.28 1.49 12.33
C ALA A 56 6.74 2.93 12.07
N VAL A 57 6.52 3.44 10.85
CA VAL A 57 6.82 4.85 10.52
C VAL A 57 5.83 5.82 11.16
N LEU A 58 4.57 5.41 11.33
CA LEU A 58 3.54 6.20 12.01
C LEU A 58 3.69 6.21 13.54
N GLY A 59 4.48 5.29 14.10
CA GLY A 59 4.58 5.09 15.55
C GLY A 59 3.28 4.61 16.22
N SER A 60 2.33 4.10 15.42
CA SER A 60 0.99 3.72 15.87
C SER A 60 0.37 2.64 14.97
N GLU A 61 -0.51 1.82 15.54
CA GLU A 61 -1.20 0.74 14.82
C GLU A 61 -2.47 1.25 14.11
N GLU A 62 -2.26 2.04 13.05
CA GLU A 62 -3.32 2.70 12.29
C GLU A 62 -3.83 1.87 11.12
N ILE A 63 -2.96 1.14 10.44
CA ILE A 63 -3.32 0.31 9.28
C ILE A 63 -3.43 -1.14 9.74
N LYS A 64 -4.66 -1.63 9.88
CA LYS A 64 -4.96 -3.03 10.23
C LYS A 64 -5.12 -3.93 9.01
N GLU A 65 -5.50 -3.36 7.87
CA GLU A 65 -5.74 -4.13 6.65
C GLU A 65 -5.33 -3.31 5.43
N ILE A 66 -4.69 -3.96 4.46
CA ILE A 66 -4.48 -3.42 3.12
C ILE A 66 -5.38 -4.17 2.13
N LYS A 67 -6.18 -3.41 1.39
CA LYS A 67 -7.10 -3.91 0.38
C LYS A 67 -6.68 -3.47 -1.01
N ILE A 68 -6.90 -4.33 -1.99
CA ILE A 68 -6.66 -4.02 -3.39
C ILE A 68 -7.99 -3.65 -4.04
N THR A 69 -8.04 -2.49 -4.69
CA THR A 69 -9.18 -2.03 -5.49
C THR A 69 -8.76 -1.94 -6.94
N GLN A 70 -9.38 -2.71 -7.83
CA GLN A 70 -9.15 -2.53 -9.26
C GLN A 70 -9.67 -1.14 -9.67
N GLN A 71 -8.87 -0.39 -10.43
CA GLN A 71 -9.43 0.71 -11.21
C GLN A 71 -10.30 0.07 -12.30
N MET A 72 -11.62 0.30 -12.22
CA MET A 72 -12.51 0.10 -13.37
C MET A 72 -12.26 1.18 -14.41
#